data_AF-A0A091FAJ5-F1
#
_entry.id   AF-A0A091FAJ5-F1
#
_cell.length_a   1.000
_cell.length_b   1.000
_cell.length_c   1.000
_cell.angle_alpha   90.00
_cell.angle_beta   90.00
_cell.angle_gamma   90.00
#
_symmetry.space_group_name_H-M   'P 1'
#
loop_
_entity.id
_entity.type
_entity.pdbx_description
1 polymer ?
#
loop_
_entity_poly.entity_id
_entity_poly.type
_entity_poly.pdbx_seq_one_letter_code
_entity_poly.pdbx_strand_id
1 'polypeptide(L)'
;MKDFKEIRESIDFLIEEIKSWIKKKSISESMQRIEKANEQLIRLKQLSDGEIQHRVVLNRTFELESLARRVDEILSKREAGKKEDGNIALKCNWNDKYYKAPCSFKAYEFNLLQGRAWCSSPLSKCREFTDEVSLNHHPCYESVALKEMYFGAGWDHTGEKTQPRHMYSARRGRVAVLTTRPPGADEKDRLIIGCLFIKNVADDPGEETKIYGDRTKSIEIDYDEVKVKFWDYYKNAGDENLILWASGLFRYVSDETVLNVLKGIGEQYKNSGRNVSKIIELIRYYEELISKKK
;
A
#
# COMPACT_ATOMS: atom_id res chain seq x y z
N MET A 1 17.39 -37.27 5.36
CA MET A 1 17.21 -37.45 3.90
C MET A 1 15.77 -37.77 3.50
N LYS A 2 15.06 -38.68 4.19
CA LYS A 2 13.63 -38.96 3.96
C LYS A 2 12.75 -37.71 4.15
N ASP A 3 12.92 -37.02 5.27
CA ASP A 3 12.14 -35.82 5.62
C ASP A 3 12.35 -34.65 4.63
N PHE A 4 13.59 -34.46 4.14
CA PHE A 4 13.88 -33.44 3.12
C PHE A 4 13.11 -33.73 1.82
N LYS A 5 13.10 -35.00 1.39
CA LYS A 5 12.41 -35.42 0.17
C LYS A 5 10.90 -35.23 0.29
N GLU A 6 10.31 -35.63 1.41
CA GLU A 6 8.87 -35.52 1.66
C GLU A 6 8.40 -34.06 1.72
N ILE A 7 9.12 -33.19 2.42
CA ILE A 7 8.80 -31.75 2.48
C ILE A 7 8.93 -31.11 1.09
N ARG A 8 9.98 -31.47 0.34
CA ARG A 8 10.16 -30.98 -1.03
C ARG A 8 8.99 -31.40 -1.94
N GLU A 9 8.56 -32.66 -1.88
CA GLU A 9 7.45 -33.16 -2.70
C GLU A 9 6.11 -32.48 -2.34
N SER A 10 5.89 -32.20 -1.06
CA SER A 10 4.75 -31.41 -0.60
C SER A 10 4.78 -29.96 -1.13
N ILE A 11 5.94 -29.30 -1.12
CA ILE A 11 6.10 -27.96 -1.72
C ILE A 11 5.85 -28.00 -3.23
N ASP A 12 6.40 -28.99 -3.93
CA ASP A 12 6.23 -29.15 -5.37
C ASP A 12 4.73 -29.38 -5.72
N PHE A 13 3.99 -30.11 -4.89
CA PHE A 13 2.52 -30.25 -5.03
C PHE A 13 1.79 -28.91 -4.82
N LEU A 14 2.12 -28.15 -3.78
CA LEU A 14 1.53 -26.83 -3.51
C LEU A 14 1.82 -25.86 -4.67
N ILE A 15 3.01 -25.90 -5.26
CA ILE A 15 3.38 -25.10 -6.43
C ILE A 15 2.43 -25.36 -7.61
N GLU A 16 2.11 -26.63 -7.90
CA GLU A 16 1.16 -26.97 -8.97
C GLU A 16 -0.28 -26.52 -8.64
N GLU A 17 -0.70 -26.63 -7.38
CA GLU A 17 -1.98 -26.05 -6.96
C GLU A 17 -2.01 -24.52 -7.14
N ILE A 18 -0.94 -23.82 -6.74
CA ILE A 18 -0.82 -22.36 -6.90
C ILE A 18 -0.93 -21.99 -8.38
N LYS A 19 -0.21 -22.68 -9.27
CA LYS A 19 -0.29 -22.46 -10.73
C LYS A 19 -1.72 -22.63 -11.25
N SER A 20 -2.44 -23.66 -10.78
CA SER A 20 -3.84 -23.91 -11.11
C SER A 20 -4.77 -22.78 -10.65
N TRP A 21 -4.62 -22.31 -9.42
CA TRP A 21 -5.44 -21.22 -8.87
C TRP A 21 -5.13 -19.86 -9.49
N ILE A 22 -3.88 -19.59 -9.84
CA ILE A 22 -3.48 -18.42 -10.65
C ILE A 22 -4.20 -18.44 -12.00
N LYS A 23 -4.27 -19.59 -12.67
CA LYS A 23 -5.00 -19.74 -13.95
C LYS A 23 -6.50 -19.45 -13.78
N LYS A 24 -7.09 -19.89 -12.67
CA LYS A 24 -8.47 -19.58 -12.28
C LYS A 24 -8.64 -18.14 -11.77
N LYS A 25 -7.55 -17.37 -11.63
CA LYS A 25 -7.51 -16.04 -11.03
C LYS A 25 -8.09 -16.00 -9.60
N SER A 26 -7.98 -17.08 -8.83
CA SER A 26 -8.38 -17.09 -7.42
C SER A 26 -7.23 -16.61 -6.55
N ILE A 27 -7.29 -15.37 -6.07
CA ILE A 27 -6.19 -14.74 -5.33
C ILE A 27 -6.06 -15.34 -3.94
N SER A 28 -7.15 -15.44 -3.18
CA SER A 28 -7.13 -16.00 -1.82
C SER A 28 -6.64 -17.45 -1.80
N GLU A 29 -7.17 -18.31 -2.66
CA GLU A 29 -6.72 -19.70 -2.76
C GLU A 29 -5.22 -19.80 -3.12
N SER A 30 -4.73 -18.93 -4.02
CA SER A 30 -3.31 -18.89 -4.38
C SER A 30 -2.44 -18.44 -3.20
N MET A 31 -2.85 -17.37 -2.51
CA MET A 31 -2.11 -16.82 -1.37
C MET A 31 -2.03 -17.79 -0.19
N GLN A 32 -3.14 -18.46 0.14
CA GLN A 32 -3.18 -19.42 1.25
C GLN A 32 -2.23 -20.60 1.02
N ARG A 33 -2.05 -21.02 -0.24
CA ARG A 33 -1.10 -22.08 -0.61
C ARG A 33 0.34 -21.59 -0.66
N ILE A 34 0.57 -20.35 -1.10
CA ILE A 34 1.89 -19.71 -1.03
C ILE A 34 2.36 -19.62 0.43
N GLU A 35 1.48 -19.21 1.35
CA GLU A 35 1.78 -19.14 2.78
C GLU A 35 2.18 -20.51 3.34
N LYS A 36 1.34 -21.53 3.11
CA LYS A 36 1.66 -22.93 3.49
C LYS A 36 2.98 -23.43 2.89
N ALA A 37 3.25 -23.11 1.62
CA ALA A 37 4.48 -23.52 0.95
C ALA A 37 5.70 -22.81 1.55
N ASN A 38 5.59 -21.53 1.92
CA ASN A 38 6.64 -20.77 2.58
C ASN A 38 6.95 -21.29 3.99
N GLU A 39 5.92 -21.67 4.77
CA GLU A 39 6.12 -22.32 6.07
C GLU A 39 6.92 -23.63 5.93
N GLN A 40 6.59 -24.44 4.93
CA GLN A 40 7.33 -25.67 4.64
C GLN A 40 8.74 -25.38 4.11
N LEU A 41 8.92 -24.32 3.32
CA LEU A 41 10.22 -23.90 2.80
C LEU A 41 11.19 -23.50 3.92
N ILE A 42 10.70 -22.88 5.01
CA ILE A 42 11.52 -22.58 6.19
C ILE A 42 12.07 -23.88 6.80
N ARG A 43 11.24 -24.91 6.93
CA ARG A 43 11.68 -26.23 7.43
C ARG A 43 12.66 -26.89 6.46
N LEU A 44 12.40 -26.81 5.16
CA LEU A 44 13.28 -27.35 4.13
C LEU A 44 14.68 -26.69 4.16
N LYS A 45 14.74 -25.38 4.40
CA LYS A 45 15.99 -24.61 4.59
C LYS A 45 16.80 -25.11 5.79
N GLN A 46 16.14 -25.51 6.88
CA GLN A 46 16.83 -26.02 8.08
C GLN A 46 17.39 -27.43 7.88
N LEU A 47 16.79 -28.22 6.98
CA LEU A 47 17.20 -29.59 6.68
C LEU A 47 18.19 -29.69 5.53
N SER A 48 18.47 -28.60 4.82
CA SER A 48 19.38 -28.63 3.68
C SER A 48 20.82 -28.76 4.15
N ASP A 49 21.47 -29.83 3.71
CA ASP A 49 22.87 -30.13 3.92
C ASP A 49 23.53 -30.44 2.57
N GLY A 50 24.59 -29.70 2.24
CA GLY A 50 25.30 -29.79 0.96
C GLY A 50 24.72 -28.96 -0.19
N GLU A 51 25.55 -28.73 -1.21
CA GLU A 51 25.28 -27.79 -2.32
C GLU A 51 24.03 -28.14 -3.15
N ILE A 52 23.78 -29.43 -3.39
CA ILE A 52 22.62 -29.87 -4.18
C ILE A 52 21.32 -29.51 -3.48
N GLN A 53 21.24 -29.73 -2.17
CA GLN A 53 20.04 -29.43 -1.38
C GLN A 53 19.83 -27.91 -1.26
N HIS A 54 20.91 -27.14 -1.09
CA HIS A 54 20.85 -25.68 -1.15
C HIS A 54 20.31 -25.18 -2.50
N ARG A 55 20.78 -25.74 -3.62
CA ARG A 55 20.29 -25.38 -4.96
C ARG A 55 18.80 -25.72 -5.12
N VAL A 56 18.35 -26.85 -4.59
CA VAL A 56 16.93 -27.22 -4.57
C VAL A 56 16.11 -26.17 -3.83
N VAL A 57 16.52 -25.81 -2.61
CA VAL A 57 15.86 -24.80 -1.78
C VAL A 57 15.81 -23.44 -2.47
N LEU A 58 16.93 -23.01 -3.07
CA LEU A 58 16.99 -21.76 -3.83
C LEU A 58 16.00 -21.76 -4.98
N ASN A 59 15.97 -22.81 -5.81
CA ASN A 59 15.05 -22.90 -6.93
C ASN A 59 13.58 -22.79 -6.50
N ARG A 60 13.18 -23.46 -5.40
CA ARG A 60 11.80 -23.38 -4.89
C ARG A 60 11.50 -22.01 -4.29
N THR A 61 12.48 -21.38 -3.64
CA THR A 61 12.36 -20.00 -3.16
C THR A 61 12.05 -19.07 -4.34
N PHE A 62 12.86 -19.13 -5.41
CA PHE A 62 12.64 -18.32 -6.62
C PHE A 62 11.31 -18.61 -7.30
N GLU A 63 10.88 -19.87 -7.37
CA GLU A 63 9.61 -20.25 -7.98
C GLU A 63 8.42 -19.71 -7.17
N LEU A 64 8.42 -19.86 -5.85
CA LEU A 64 7.38 -19.32 -4.97
C LEU A 64 7.33 -17.79 -5.02
N GLU A 65 8.49 -17.11 -5.03
CA GLU A 65 8.56 -15.66 -5.23
C GLU A 65 8.01 -15.24 -6.59
N SER A 66 8.30 -15.99 -7.65
CA SER A 66 7.74 -15.75 -8.98
C SER A 66 6.23 -15.95 -9.03
N LEU A 67 5.70 -16.96 -8.33
CA LEU A 67 4.25 -17.20 -8.25
C LEU A 67 3.56 -16.12 -7.44
N ALA A 68 4.14 -15.69 -6.31
CA ALA A 68 3.64 -14.58 -5.51
C ALA A 68 3.56 -13.29 -6.33
N ARG A 69 4.59 -12.98 -7.13
CA ARG A 69 4.55 -11.84 -8.08
C ARG A 69 3.42 -11.95 -9.09
N ARG A 70 3.15 -13.14 -9.64
CA ARG A 70 2.02 -13.34 -10.57
C ARG A 70 0.66 -13.14 -9.90
N VAL A 71 0.49 -13.57 -8.65
CA VAL A 71 -0.74 -13.34 -7.87
C VAL A 71 -0.93 -11.84 -7.62
N ASP A 72 0.14 -11.16 -7.23
CA ASP A 72 0.18 -9.71 -7.02
C ASP A 72 -0.19 -8.93 -8.30
N GLU A 73 0.36 -9.30 -9.46
CA GLU A 73 -0.01 -8.70 -10.75
C GLU A 73 -1.50 -8.85 -11.07
N ILE A 74 -2.11 -10.01 -10.75
CA ILE A 74 -3.55 -10.24 -10.96
C ILE A 74 -4.36 -9.30 -10.06
N LEU A 75 -4.00 -9.20 -8.78
CA LEU A 75 -4.68 -8.31 -7.84
C LEU A 75 -4.53 -6.86 -8.26
N SER A 76 -3.31 -6.41 -8.55
CA SER A 76 -3.01 -5.05 -8.99
C SER A 76 -3.79 -4.67 -10.25
N LYS A 77 -3.94 -5.58 -11.22
CA LYS A 77 -4.76 -5.34 -12.43
C LYS A 77 -6.26 -5.24 -12.11
N ARG A 78 -6.79 -6.06 -11.20
CA ARG A 78 -8.20 -5.96 -10.78
C ARG A 78 -8.49 -4.63 -10.11
N GLU A 79 -7.57 -4.18 -9.27
CA GLU A 79 -7.70 -2.93 -8.53
C GLU A 79 -7.56 -1.71 -9.42
N ALA A 80 -6.60 -1.72 -10.34
CA ALA A 80 -6.47 -0.69 -11.37
C ALA A 80 -7.70 -0.62 -12.30
N GLY A 81 -8.40 -1.75 -12.48
CA GLY A 81 -9.62 -1.85 -13.29
C GLY A 81 -10.90 -1.39 -12.59
N LYS A 82 -10.88 -1.05 -11.29
CA LYS A 82 -12.06 -0.52 -10.60
C LYS A 82 -12.46 0.82 -11.22
N LYS A 83 -13.75 0.92 -11.58
CA LYS A 83 -14.34 2.15 -12.10
C LYS A 83 -14.86 2.99 -10.95
N GLU A 84 -13.96 3.69 -10.26
CA GLU A 84 -14.36 4.61 -9.19
C GLU A 84 -14.32 6.06 -9.62
N ASP A 85 -15.09 6.87 -8.91
CA ASP A 85 -15.27 8.28 -9.24
C ASP A 85 -14.18 9.18 -8.63
N GLY A 86 -12.93 8.77 -8.77
CA GLY A 86 -11.75 9.63 -8.57
C GLY A 86 -11.24 9.85 -7.16
N ASN A 87 -11.81 9.16 -6.16
CA ASN A 87 -11.11 9.01 -4.89
C ASN A 87 -10.00 7.96 -4.99
N ILE A 88 -8.95 8.15 -4.21
CA ILE A 88 -7.76 7.31 -4.22
C ILE A 88 -7.41 6.90 -2.78
N ALA A 89 -6.93 5.69 -2.58
CA ALA A 89 -6.14 5.33 -1.40
C ALA A 89 -4.68 5.15 -1.81
N LEU A 90 -3.78 5.85 -1.14
CA LEU A 90 -2.34 5.88 -1.42
C LEU A 90 -1.59 5.00 -0.40
N LYS A 91 -0.63 4.22 -0.90
CA LYS A 91 0.25 3.38 -0.09
C LYS A 91 1.52 4.15 0.27
N CYS A 92 1.54 4.71 1.47
CA CYS A 92 2.72 5.41 1.97
C CYS A 92 3.70 4.42 2.61
N ASN A 93 4.99 4.67 2.40
CA ASN A 93 6.04 4.07 3.22
C ASN A 93 5.92 4.55 4.68
N TRP A 94 6.59 3.87 5.61
CA TRP A 94 6.57 4.29 7.00
C TRP A 94 7.42 5.56 7.17
N ASN A 95 6.85 6.57 7.82
CA ASN A 95 7.57 7.79 8.18
C ASN A 95 7.20 8.16 9.62
N ASP A 96 8.19 8.09 10.52
CA ASP A 96 8.04 8.35 11.95
C ASP A 96 8.16 9.84 12.32
N LYS A 97 8.23 10.72 11.33
CA LYS A 97 8.20 12.18 11.48
C LYS A 97 6.88 12.77 11.02
N TYR A 98 5.78 12.04 11.26
CA TYR A 98 4.40 12.45 10.97
C TYR A 98 4.20 12.90 9.52
N TYR A 99 4.97 12.35 8.59
CA TYR A 99 4.94 12.70 7.17
C TYR A 99 5.16 14.20 6.89
N LYS A 100 6.01 14.82 7.71
CA LYS A 100 6.35 16.26 7.66
C LYS A 100 7.84 16.54 7.57
N ALA A 101 8.68 15.51 7.65
CA ALA A 101 10.12 15.58 7.46
C ALA A 101 10.64 14.24 6.92
N PRO A 102 11.90 14.16 6.45
CA PRO A 102 12.53 12.89 6.14
C PRO A 102 12.52 11.96 7.35
N CYS A 103 12.20 10.68 7.15
CA CYS A 103 12.10 9.72 8.25
C CYS A 103 13.45 9.50 8.95
N SER A 104 13.40 9.07 10.21
CA SER A 104 14.60 8.74 10.99
C SER A 104 15.43 7.62 10.34
N PHE A 105 16.64 7.41 10.83
CA PHE A 105 17.47 6.29 10.36
C PHE A 105 16.79 4.93 10.59
N LYS A 106 16.18 4.72 11.76
CA LYS A 106 15.46 3.49 12.10
C LYS A 106 14.27 3.23 11.17
N ALA A 107 13.49 4.27 10.86
CA ALA A 107 12.39 4.16 9.92
C ALA A 107 12.86 3.91 8.48
N TYR A 108 13.99 4.52 8.08
CA TYR A 108 14.61 4.29 6.79
C TYR A 108 15.11 2.83 6.65
N GLU A 109 15.83 2.30 7.64
CA GLU A 109 16.27 0.90 7.65
C GLU A 109 15.09 -0.07 7.58
N PHE A 110 14.02 0.21 8.31
CA PHE A 110 12.79 -0.58 8.19
C PHE A 110 12.27 -0.57 6.74
N ASN A 111 12.16 0.58 6.10
CA ASN A 111 11.70 0.66 4.71
C ASN A 111 12.65 -0.07 3.73
N LEU A 112 13.96 -0.03 3.95
CA LEU A 112 14.93 -0.82 3.19
C LEU A 112 14.69 -2.32 3.33
N LEU A 113 14.52 -2.81 4.57
CA LEU A 113 14.21 -4.23 4.84
C LEU A 113 12.88 -4.68 4.22
N GLN A 114 11.93 -3.75 4.05
CA GLN A 114 10.67 -4.00 3.36
C GLN A 114 10.78 -3.92 1.83
N GLY A 115 11.98 -3.72 1.27
CA GLY A 115 12.24 -3.65 -0.16
C GLY A 115 11.53 -2.47 -0.85
N ARG A 116 11.36 -1.33 -0.16
CA ARG A 116 10.71 -0.16 -0.77
C ARG A 116 11.58 0.38 -1.91
N ALA A 117 11.02 0.44 -3.11
CA ALA A 117 11.76 0.73 -4.34
C ALA A 117 12.55 2.05 -4.26
N TRP A 118 11.92 3.15 -3.84
CA TRP A 118 12.61 4.43 -3.72
C TRP A 118 13.70 4.41 -2.64
N CYS A 119 13.44 3.83 -1.47
CA CYS A 119 14.44 3.77 -0.39
C CYS A 119 15.67 2.96 -0.80
N SER A 120 15.45 1.88 -1.57
CA SER A 120 16.48 0.96 -2.04
C SER A 120 17.16 1.44 -3.33
N SER A 121 16.71 2.55 -3.91
CA SER A 121 17.26 3.09 -5.13
C SER A 121 18.63 3.73 -4.88
N PRO A 122 19.63 3.51 -5.74
CA PRO A 122 20.90 4.24 -5.67
C PRO A 122 20.73 5.74 -5.91
N LEU A 123 19.58 6.17 -6.47
CA LEU A 123 19.24 7.58 -6.67
C LEU A 123 18.60 8.22 -5.43
N SER A 124 18.36 7.45 -4.36
CA SER A 124 17.73 7.96 -3.15
C SER A 124 18.68 8.89 -2.39
N LYS A 125 18.35 10.19 -2.37
CA LYS A 125 19.09 11.21 -1.61
C LYS A 125 18.51 11.45 -0.21
N CYS A 126 17.67 10.56 0.29
CA CYS A 126 16.96 10.73 1.58
C CYS A 126 17.85 11.09 2.77
N ARG A 127 19.13 10.74 2.74
CA ARG A 127 20.09 10.97 3.84
C ARG A 127 20.91 12.26 3.68
N GLU A 128 20.72 12.99 2.57
CA GLU A 128 21.33 14.30 2.34
C GLU A 128 20.45 15.46 2.84
N PHE A 129 19.18 15.19 3.19
CA PHE A 129 18.22 16.22 3.59
C PHE A 129 18.16 16.38 5.11
N THR A 130 17.94 17.62 5.56
CA THR A 130 17.56 17.96 6.93
C THR A 130 16.05 17.82 7.14
N ASP A 131 15.56 18.09 8.35
CA ASP A 131 14.11 18.10 8.65
C ASP A 131 13.37 19.25 7.92
N GLU A 132 14.09 20.22 7.35
CA GLU A 132 13.52 21.33 6.59
C GLU A 132 13.25 20.96 5.12
N VAL A 133 12.06 20.39 4.89
CA VAL A 133 11.58 20.05 3.54
C VAL A 133 10.47 20.96 3.05
N SER A 134 10.32 21.07 1.73
CA SER A 134 9.23 21.79 1.08
C SER A 134 8.80 21.05 -0.19
N LEU A 135 7.69 21.48 -0.79
CA LEU A 135 7.21 20.90 -2.04
C LEU A 135 8.27 20.90 -3.16
N ASN A 136 9.14 21.91 -3.22
CA ASN A 136 10.19 22.01 -4.24
C ASN A 136 11.53 21.39 -3.80
N HIS A 137 11.65 21.02 -2.53
CA HIS A 137 12.89 20.52 -1.94
C HIS A 137 12.59 19.44 -0.90
N HIS A 138 12.42 18.20 -1.37
CA HIS A 138 12.14 17.06 -0.51
C HIS A 138 12.72 15.76 -1.10
N PRO A 139 13.09 14.78 -0.26
CA PRO A 139 13.70 13.54 -0.75
C PRO A 139 12.71 12.46 -1.19
N CYS A 140 11.46 12.50 -0.71
CA CYS A 140 10.41 11.55 -1.07
C CYS A 140 9.02 12.11 -0.75
N TYR A 141 7.96 11.57 -1.34
CA TYR A 141 6.59 12.03 -1.10
C TYR A 141 6.22 11.98 0.39
N GLU A 142 6.59 10.91 1.10
CA GLU A 142 6.25 10.77 2.52
C GLU A 142 6.84 11.88 3.38
N SER A 143 7.96 12.50 3.00
CA SER A 143 8.57 13.55 3.81
C SER A 143 7.78 14.85 3.84
N VAL A 144 6.90 15.07 2.86
CA VAL A 144 6.10 16.29 2.73
C VAL A 144 4.60 16.03 2.70
N ALA A 145 4.17 14.77 2.79
CA ALA A 145 2.78 14.41 2.47
C ALA A 145 1.74 15.16 3.29
N LEU A 146 1.94 15.24 4.61
CA LEU A 146 1.04 15.97 5.52
C LEU A 146 1.50 17.40 5.77
N LYS A 147 2.77 17.74 5.48
CA LYS A 147 3.25 19.13 5.53
C LYS A 147 2.67 19.97 4.40
N GLU A 148 2.71 19.47 3.19
CA GLU A 148 2.30 20.18 1.98
C GLU A 148 0.95 19.70 1.44
N MET A 149 0.32 18.70 2.09
CA MET A 149 -0.90 18.05 1.62
C MET A 149 -0.73 17.55 0.18
N TYR A 150 0.38 16.88 -0.09
CA TYR A 150 0.84 16.54 -1.43
C TYR A 150 1.22 15.07 -1.55
N PHE A 151 0.92 14.43 -2.68
CA PHE A 151 1.45 13.08 -2.94
C PHE A 151 1.49 12.76 -4.43
N GLY A 152 2.52 12.02 -4.85
CA GLY A 152 2.68 11.53 -6.23
C GLY A 152 2.24 10.07 -6.38
N ALA A 153 1.84 9.69 -7.60
CA ALA A 153 1.47 8.31 -7.94
C ALA A 153 2.66 7.33 -7.88
N GLY A 154 3.88 7.85 -7.86
CA GLY A 154 5.12 7.09 -7.85
C GLY A 154 5.58 6.64 -9.24
N TRP A 155 6.64 5.85 -9.23
CA TRP A 155 7.33 5.39 -10.43
C TRP A 155 7.55 3.88 -10.35
N ASP A 156 7.42 3.22 -11.50
CA ASP A 156 7.85 1.85 -11.66
C ASP A 156 9.34 1.80 -11.96
N HIS A 157 10.06 1.00 -11.20
CA HIS A 157 11.49 0.78 -11.36
C HIS A 157 11.70 -0.67 -11.82
N THR A 158 11.97 -0.88 -13.10
CA THR A 158 12.19 -2.21 -13.69
C THR A 158 13.59 -2.27 -14.30
N GLY A 159 14.56 -2.73 -13.50
CA GLY A 159 15.99 -2.61 -13.85
C GLY A 159 16.39 -1.15 -14.00
N GLU A 160 16.96 -0.79 -15.14
CA GLU A 160 17.34 0.60 -15.47
C GLU A 160 16.17 1.46 -15.97
N LYS A 161 15.01 0.86 -16.29
CA LYS A 161 13.87 1.60 -16.82
C LYS A 161 13.01 2.14 -15.69
N THR A 162 12.70 3.43 -15.76
CA THR A 162 11.73 4.10 -14.90
C THR A 162 10.51 4.52 -15.70
N GLN A 163 9.31 4.25 -15.20
CA GLN A 163 8.06 4.70 -15.81
C GLN A 163 7.19 5.43 -14.79
N PRO A 164 6.69 6.64 -15.11
CA PRO A 164 5.78 7.35 -14.23
C PRO A 164 4.44 6.60 -14.14
N ARG A 165 3.83 6.61 -12.96
CA ARG A 165 2.47 6.07 -12.78
C ARG A 165 1.45 7.18 -12.93
N HIS A 166 0.30 6.82 -13.49
CA HIS A 166 -0.82 7.75 -13.66
C HIS A 166 -2.06 7.30 -12.89
N MET A 167 -2.66 8.23 -12.15
CA MET A 167 -3.93 8.08 -11.45
C MET A 167 -5.05 8.69 -12.30
N TYR A 168 -5.36 8.09 -13.46
CA TYR A 168 -6.28 8.65 -14.46
C TYR A 168 -7.66 9.05 -13.94
N SER A 169 -8.14 8.44 -12.86
CA SER A 169 -9.42 8.84 -12.26
C SER A 169 -9.30 9.96 -11.22
N ALA A 170 -8.11 10.26 -10.70
CA ALA A 170 -7.95 11.30 -9.68
C ALA A 170 -8.47 12.64 -10.20
N ARG A 171 -9.31 13.32 -9.40
CA ARG A 171 -9.93 14.59 -9.81
C ARG A 171 -10.21 15.51 -8.63
N ARG A 172 -10.32 16.80 -8.94
CA ARG A 172 -10.65 17.85 -7.97
C ARG A 172 -11.99 17.57 -7.28
N GLY A 173 -12.09 17.91 -5.99
CA GLY A 173 -13.29 17.70 -5.18
C GLY A 173 -13.44 16.28 -4.63
N ARG A 174 -12.48 15.39 -4.91
CA ARG A 174 -12.41 14.04 -4.33
C ARG A 174 -11.40 13.98 -3.19
N VAL A 175 -11.24 12.81 -2.57
CA VAL A 175 -10.32 12.61 -1.45
C VAL A 175 -9.26 11.57 -1.83
N ALA A 176 -8.02 11.87 -1.49
CA ALA A 176 -6.93 10.89 -1.44
C ALA A 176 -6.68 10.47 0.02
N VAL A 177 -6.96 9.22 0.35
CA VAL A 177 -6.73 8.63 1.67
C VAL A 177 -5.28 8.15 1.75
N LEU A 178 -4.50 8.72 2.65
CA LEU A 178 -3.13 8.29 2.90
C LEU A 178 -3.12 7.13 3.90
N THR A 179 -2.45 6.04 3.55
CA THR A 179 -2.41 4.83 4.38
C THR A 179 -0.98 4.34 4.58
N THR A 180 -0.68 3.76 5.73
CA THR A 180 0.64 3.17 5.99
C THR A 180 0.55 1.91 6.82
N ARG A 181 1.60 1.09 6.77
CA ARG A 181 1.77 -0.06 7.65
C ARG A 181 2.93 0.23 8.62
N PRO A 182 2.67 0.44 9.91
CA PRO A 182 3.72 0.65 10.90
C PRO A 182 4.70 -0.53 10.99
N PRO A 183 5.93 -0.32 11.48
CA PRO A 183 6.87 -1.39 11.76
C PRO A 183 6.28 -2.44 12.70
N GLY A 184 6.41 -3.71 12.33
CA GLY A 184 5.89 -4.85 13.09
C GLY A 184 4.36 -5.06 13.00
N ALA A 185 3.62 -4.19 12.31
CA ALA A 185 2.19 -4.37 12.11
C ALA A 185 1.88 -5.33 10.96
N ASP A 186 0.84 -6.14 11.13
CA ASP A 186 0.26 -6.95 10.05
C ASP A 186 -0.42 -6.05 9.01
N GLU A 187 -0.68 -6.60 7.81
CA GLU A 187 -1.37 -5.85 6.76
C GLU A 187 -2.78 -5.41 7.18
N LYS A 188 -3.50 -6.22 7.98
CA LYS A 188 -4.81 -5.90 8.55
C LYS A 188 -4.80 -4.65 9.43
N ASP A 189 -3.64 -4.30 9.98
CA ASP A 189 -3.45 -3.17 10.88
C ASP A 189 -2.93 -1.92 10.14
N ARG A 190 -2.97 -1.91 8.80
CA ARG A 190 -2.70 -0.71 7.98
C ARG A 190 -3.56 0.46 8.45
N LEU A 191 -2.90 1.53 8.88
CA LEU A 191 -3.53 2.74 9.41
C LEU A 191 -3.81 3.75 8.30
N ILE A 192 -4.87 4.53 8.50
CA ILE A 192 -5.10 5.78 7.79
C ILE A 192 -4.38 6.89 8.58
N ILE A 193 -3.56 7.68 7.89
CA ILE A 193 -2.76 8.77 8.50
C ILE A 193 -3.27 10.16 8.10
N GLY A 194 -4.13 10.24 7.09
CA GLY A 194 -4.70 11.50 6.63
C GLY A 194 -5.59 11.33 5.40
N CYS A 195 -6.35 12.38 5.11
CA CYS A 195 -7.21 12.47 3.95
C CYS A 195 -6.97 13.82 3.25
N LEU A 196 -6.44 13.79 2.03
CA LEU A 196 -6.20 14.99 1.24
C LEU A 196 -7.46 15.31 0.43
N PHE A 197 -8.11 16.44 0.69
CA PHE A 197 -9.19 16.92 -0.17
C PHE A 197 -8.57 17.51 -1.44
N ILE A 198 -8.72 16.84 -2.58
CA ILE A 198 -7.99 17.12 -3.81
C ILE A 198 -8.41 18.48 -4.37
N LYS A 199 -7.52 19.47 -4.25
CA LYS A 199 -7.69 20.82 -4.81
C LYS A 199 -7.21 20.89 -6.25
N ASN A 200 -6.12 20.19 -6.57
CA ASN A 200 -5.54 20.16 -7.91
C ASN A 200 -4.93 18.78 -8.21
N VAL A 201 -4.88 18.44 -9.50
CA VAL A 201 -4.22 17.25 -10.05
C VAL A 201 -3.35 17.73 -11.20
N ALA A 202 -2.06 17.38 -11.18
CA ALA A 202 -1.16 17.55 -12.32
C ALA A 202 -0.87 16.17 -12.90
N ASP A 203 -1.01 16.01 -14.21
CA ASP A 203 -0.90 14.72 -14.91
C ASP A 203 -0.28 14.94 -16.29
N ASP A 204 1.04 15.09 -16.33
CA ASP A 204 1.79 15.32 -17.56
C ASP A 204 2.28 13.98 -18.14
N PRO A 205 2.25 13.74 -19.47
CA PRO A 205 2.56 12.42 -20.04
C PRO A 205 3.96 11.84 -19.71
N GLY A 206 4.92 12.69 -19.32
CA GLY A 206 6.28 12.29 -18.95
C GLY A 206 6.54 12.20 -17.45
N GLU A 207 5.55 12.53 -16.62
CA GLU A 207 5.68 12.64 -15.17
C GLU A 207 4.56 11.84 -14.48
N GLU A 208 4.75 11.48 -13.23
CA GLU A 208 3.70 10.81 -12.47
C GLU A 208 2.54 11.78 -12.13
N THR A 209 1.34 11.25 -11.95
CA THR A 209 0.23 12.09 -11.45
C THR A 209 0.56 12.61 -10.05
N LYS A 210 0.41 13.91 -9.86
CA LYS A 210 0.65 14.61 -8.59
C LYS A 210 -0.67 15.18 -8.05
N ILE A 211 -1.00 14.85 -6.82
CA ILE A 211 -2.19 15.32 -6.11
C ILE A 211 -1.80 16.44 -5.13
N TYR A 212 -2.55 17.54 -5.17
CA TYR A 212 -2.41 18.67 -4.26
C TYR A 212 -3.70 18.86 -3.49
N GLY A 213 -3.62 18.73 -2.17
CA GLY A 213 -4.73 18.85 -1.25
C GLY A 213 -5.00 20.31 -0.83
N ASP A 214 -6.26 20.61 -0.52
CA ASP A 214 -6.66 21.86 0.12
C ASP A 214 -6.36 21.77 1.62
N ARG A 215 -5.36 22.50 2.11
CA ARG A 215 -4.98 22.49 3.54
C ARG A 215 -6.14 22.80 4.49
N THR A 216 -7.09 23.64 4.08
CA THR A 216 -8.25 24.00 4.90
C THR A 216 -9.30 22.89 4.97
N LYS A 217 -9.28 21.94 4.04
CA LYS A 217 -10.23 20.79 3.95
C LYS A 217 -9.60 19.43 4.19
N SER A 218 -8.29 19.26 4.03
CA SER A 218 -7.58 18.00 4.28
C SER A 218 -7.47 17.66 5.77
N ILE A 219 -7.70 16.40 6.13
CA ILE A 219 -7.63 15.92 7.51
C ILE A 219 -6.26 15.30 7.73
N GLU A 220 -5.54 15.77 8.74
CA GLU A 220 -4.40 15.07 9.30
C GLU A 220 -4.87 14.22 10.48
N ILE A 221 -4.37 12.98 10.57
CA ILE A 221 -4.65 12.09 11.68
C ILE A 221 -3.42 11.99 12.56
N ASP A 222 -3.59 12.35 13.83
CA ASP A 222 -2.64 12.00 14.87
C ASP A 222 -2.75 10.50 15.14
N TYR A 223 -1.99 9.73 14.36
CA TYR A 223 -2.09 8.29 14.37
C TYR A 223 -1.49 7.67 15.63
N ASP A 224 -0.91 8.43 16.57
CA ASP A 224 -0.50 7.90 17.86
C ASP A 224 -1.69 7.78 18.82
N GLU A 225 -2.60 8.75 18.76
CA GLU A 225 -3.82 8.77 19.58
C GLU A 225 -5.02 8.10 18.89
N VAL A 226 -5.15 8.25 17.57
CA VAL A 226 -6.31 7.78 16.82
C VAL A 226 -5.90 6.74 15.80
N LYS A 227 -6.30 5.49 16.05
CA LYS A 227 -6.04 4.34 15.19
C LYS A 227 -7.27 4.01 14.36
N VAL A 228 -7.27 4.43 13.09
CA VAL A 228 -8.30 4.08 12.11
C VAL A 228 -7.69 3.13 11.09
N LYS A 229 -8.18 1.91 10.97
CA LYS A 229 -7.62 0.91 10.05
C LYS A 229 -8.29 1.00 8.69
N PHE A 230 -7.49 0.92 7.62
CA PHE A 230 -7.98 1.03 6.26
C PHE A 230 -8.91 -0.13 5.87
N TRP A 231 -8.57 -1.35 6.30
CA TRP A 231 -9.30 -2.57 5.93
C TRP A 231 -10.67 -2.70 6.60
N ASP A 232 -10.96 -1.89 7.62
CA ASP A 232 -12.30 -1.84 8.23
C ASP A 232 -13.34 -1.24 7.26
N TYR A 233 -12.89 -0.49 6.25
CA TYR A 233 -13.76 0.24 5.31
C TYR A 233 -13.62 -0.21 3.86
N TYR A 234 -12.49 -0.82 3.51
CA TYR A 234 -12.16 -1.16 2.13
C TYR A 234 -12.10 -2.67 1.89
N LYS A 235 -12.61 -3.08 0.73
CA LYS A 235 -12.65 -4.47 0.28
C LYS A 235 -11.96 -4.64 -1.07
N ASN A 236 -11.19 -5.72 -1.20
CA ASN A 236 -10.50 -6.07 -2.45
C ASN A 236 -11.49 -6.50 -3.54
N ALA A 237 -11.17 -6.19 -4.80
CA ALA A 237 -11.95 -6.61 -5.96
C ALA A 237 -11.94 -8.13 -6.14
N GLY A 238 -13.14 -8.71 -6.16
CA GLY A 238 -13.35 -10.13 -6.39
C GLY A 238 -13.04 -11.03 -5.19
N ASP A 239 -12.67 -10.46 -4.04
CA ASP A 239 -12.61 -11.15 -2.76
C ASP A 239 -12.68 -10.14 -1.61
N GLU A 240 -13.86 -10.05 -0.99
CA GLU A 240 -14.12 -9.08 0.08
C GLU A 240 -13.43 -9.39 1.40
N ASN A 241 -13.03 -10.64 1.62
CA ASN A 241 -12.39 -11.09 2.86
C ASN A 241 -10.86 -11.07 2.77
N LEU A 242 -10.32 -10.85 1.56
CA LEU A 242 -8.88 -10.79 1.35
C LEU A 242 -8.29 -9.50 1.90
N ILE A 243 -7.44 -9.61 2.92
CA ILE A 243 -6.64 -8.51 3.46
C ILE A 243 -5.25 -8.54 2.83
N LEU A 244 -5.09 -7.86 1.69
CA LEU A 244 -3.83 -7.80 0.97
C LEU A 244 -3.75 -6.54 0.11
N TRP A 245 -2.74 -5.69 0.34
CA TRP A 245 -2.49 -4.54 -0.54
C TRP A 245 -1.72 -4.90 -1.81
N ALA A 246 -0.77 -5.85 -1.72
CA ALA A 246 0.12 -6.24 -2.82
C ALA A 246 1.10 -5.10 -3.25
N SER A 247 1.67 -5.12 -4.45
CA SER A 247 2.73 -4.17 -4.87
C SER A 247 2.22 -2.81 -5.34
N GLY A 248 0.97 -2.69 -5.78
CA GLY A 248 0.40 -1.43 -6.27
C GLY A 248 0.59 -0.26 -5.29
N LEU A 249 0.84 0.94 -5.81
CA LEU A 249 1.08 2.13 -4.98
C LEU A 249 -0.19 2.88 -4.59
N PHE A 250 -1.30 2.61 -5.28
CA PHE A 250 -2.58 3.24 -5.01
C PHE A 250 -3.74 2.35 -5.43
N ARG A 251 -4.93 2.69 -4.95
CA ARG A 251 -6.21 2.03 -5.26
C ARG A 251 -7.27 3.08 -5.53
N TYR A 252 -8.13 2.80 -6.50
CA TYR A 252 -9.36 3.56 -6.67
C TYR A 252 -10.36 3.14 -5.58
N VAL A 253 -11.01 4.11 -4.94
CA VAL A 253 -11.97 3.85 -3.85
C VAL A 253 -13.30 4.56 -4.09
N SER A 254 -14.40 3.95 -3.67
CA SER A 254 -15.74 4.49 -3.90
C SER A 254 -16.04 5.67 -2.97
N ASP A 255 -17.09 6.44 -3.31
CA ASP A 255 -17.55 7.53 -2.45
C ASP A 255 -18.06 6.99 -1.11
N GLU A 256 -18.72 5.82 -1.10
CA GLU A 256 -19.19 5.15 0.11
C GLU A 256 -18.02 4.72 0.99
N THR A 257 -16.93 4.23 0.39
CA THR A 257 -15.72 3.88 1.13
C THR A 257 -15.14 5.11 1.82
N VAL A 258 -15.01 6.23 1.10
CA VAL A 258 -14.52 7.49 1.69
C VAL A 258 -15.45 7.99 2.78
N LEU A 259 -16.77 7.97 2.56
CA LEU A 259 -17.75 8.38 3.56
C LEU A 259 -17.61 7.56 4.85
N ASN A 260 -17.46 6.24 4.73
CA ASN A 260 -17.31 5.36 5.88
C ASN A 260 -15.97 5.58 6.60
N VAL A 261 -14.89 5.81 5.86
CA VAL A 261 -13.60 6.24 6.43
C VAL A 261 -13.77 7.53 7.24
N LEU A 262 -14.40 8.56 6.66
CA LEU A 262 -14.61 9.85 7.33
C LEU A 262 -15.46 9.71 8.59
N LYS A 263 -16.53 8.89 8.54
CA LYS A 263 -17.35 8.55 9.72
C LYS A 263 -16.54 7.87 10.81
N GLY A 264 -15.69 6.90 10.44
CA GLY A 264 -14.79 6.22 11.34
C GLY A 264 -13.80 7.16 12.04
N ILE A 265 -13.16 8.05 11.29
CA ILE A 265 -12.27 9.08 11.85
C ILE A 265 -13.05 10.01 12.78
N GLY A 266 -14.24 10.46 12.36
CA GLY A 266 -15.09 11.35 13.16
C GLY A 266 -15.50 10.73 14.50
N GLU A 267 -15.84 9.44 14.52
CA GLU A 267 -16.17 8.70 15.74
C GLU A 267 -14.96 8.63 16.70
N GLN A 268 -13.78 8.26 16.18
CA GLN A 268 -12.57 8.19 17.01
C GLN A 268 -12.15 9.55 17.58
N TYR A 269 -12.25 10.63 16.79
CA TYR A 269 -11.98 11.99 17.31
C TYR A 269 -13.01 12.45 18.33
N LYS A 270 -14.29 12.15 18.12
CA LYS A 270 -15.32 12.45 19.11
C LYS A 270 -15.03 11.74 20.44
N ASN A 271 -14.68 10.46 20.38
CA ASN A 271 -14.35 9.66 21.56
C ASN A 271 -13.07 10.17 22.27
N SER A 272 -12.16 10.78 21.51
CA SER A 272 -10.92 11.37 22.03
C SER A 272 -11.06 12.85 22.43
N GLY A 273 -12.26 13.43 22.39
CA GLY A 273 -12.51 14.84 22.73
C GLY A 273 -11.91 15.86 21.75
N ARG A 274 -11.52 15.43 20.54
CA ARG A 274 -10.90 16.27 19.51
C ARG A 274 -11.96 16.99 18.65
N ASN A 275 -11.55 18.07 17.99
CA ASN A 275 -12.41 18.81 17.08
C ASN A 275 -12.80 17.97 15.85
N VAL A 276 -14.10 17.87 15.60
CA VAL A 276 -14.68 17.11 14.49
C VAL A 276 -15.34 17.97 13.42
N SER A 277 -15.35 19.30 13.55
CA SER A 277 -16.11 20.21 12.68
C SER A 277 -15.76 20.02 11.21
N LYS A 278 -14.45 19.99 10.90
CA LYS A 278 -13.93 19.76 9.56
C LYS A 278 -14.37 18.41 9.00
N ILE A 279 -14.34 17.36 9.82
CA ILE A 279 -14.74 16.01 9.42
C ILE A 279 -16.24 15.97 9.12
N ILE A 280 -17.07 16.59 9.96
CA ILE A 280 -18.52 16.66 9.77
C ILE A 280 -18.86 17.37 8.46
N GLU A 281 -18.15 18.46 8.12
CA GLU A 281 -18.33 19.15 6.84
C GLU A 281 -18.01 18.25 5.64
N LEU A 282 -16.91 17.49 5.69
CA LEU A 282 -16.55 16.53 4.64
C LEU A 282 -17.54 15.35 4.56
N ILE A 283 -18.04 14.86 5.69
CA ILE A 283 -19.09 13.83 5.73
C ILE A 283 -20.33 14.33 5.00
N ARG A 284 -20.82 15.53 5.33
CA ARG A 284 -21.98 16.14 4.67
C ARG A 284 -21.77 16.31 3.16
N TYR A 285 -20.58 16.78 2.78
CA TYR A 285 -20.21 16.90 1.37
C TYR A 285 -20.32 15.57 0.62
N TYR A 286 -19.82 14.47 1.19
CA TYR A 286 -19.92 13.14 0.57
C TYR A 286 -21.33 12.57 0.60
N GLU A 287 -22.12 12.83 1.65
CA GLU A 287 -23.53 12.43 1.70
C GLU A 287 -24.34 13.08 0.57
N GLU A 288 -24.14 14.38 0.33
CA GLU A 288 -24.75 15.10 -0.79
C GLU A 288 -24.24 14.61 -2.16
N LEU A 289 -22.95 14.29 -2.26
CA LEU A 289 -22.33 13.80 -3.49
C LEU A 289 -22.94 12.45 -3.90
N ILE A 290 -23.12 11.55 -2.94
CA ILE A 290 -23.73 10.23 -3.15
C ILE A 290 -25.22 10.37 -3.45
N SER A 291 -25.94 11.27 -2.76
CA SER A 291 -27.38 11.45 -3.01
C SER A 291 -27.67 11.96 -4.42
N LYS A 292 -26.78 12.77 -5.01
CA LYS A 292 -26.93 13.29 -6.39
C LYS A 292 -26.69 12.25 -7.48
N LYS A 293 -26.12 11.08 -7.14
CA LYS A 293 -25.83 9.99 -8.09
C LYS A 293 -26.95 8.94 -8.17
N LYS A 294 -27.85 8.92 -7.19
CA LYS A 294 -29.01 8.04 -7.14
C LYS A 294 -30.18 8.69 -7.86
#